data_AF-A0A524KRI7-F1
#
_entry.id   AF-A0A524KRI7-F1
#
_cell.length_a   1.000
_cell.length_b   1.000
_cell.length_c   1.000
_cell.angle_alpha   90.00
_cell.angle_beta   90.00
_cell.angle_gamma   90.00
#
_symmetry.space_group_name_H-M   'P 1'
#
loop_
_entity.id
_entity.type
_entity.pdbx_description
1 polymer ?
#
loop_
_entity_poly.entity_id
_entity_poly.type
_entity_poly.pdbx_seq_one_letter_code
_entity_poly.pdbx_strand_id
1 'polypeptide(L)'
;MDTEVTSRPSYGSGNPLTIFVTSLCAAIVVAGGFGIIIEAFIVAGADLFDLGRILVLVGSAITGLLTLWLFIWTFARSYHVERRLQAGLEVDEPELSILANFRDLGPAPSKP
;
A
#
# COMPACT_ATOMS: atom_id res chain seq x y z
N MET A 1 -41.23 -11.38 4.10
CA MET A 1 -40.70 -10.05 3.76
C MET A 1 -39.28 -10.29 3.32
N ASP A 2 -39.07 -10.37 2.01
CA ASP A 2 -37.75 -10.53 1.42
C ASP A 2 -36.94 -9.27 1.69
N THR A 3 -35.85 -9.39 2.44
CA THR A 3 -34.87 -8.31 2.60
C THR A 3 -33.50 -8.87 2.26
N GLU A 4 -33.23 -8.82 0.96
CA GLU A 4 -31.94 -8.62 0.31
C GLU A 4 -30.72 -8.95 1.17
N VAL A 5 -30.11 -10.10 0.89
CA VAL A 5 -28.68 -10.30 1.12
C VAL A 5 -27.98 -9.25 0.26
N THR A 6 -27.72 -8.08 0.83
CA THR A 6 -26.87 -7.07 0.20
C THR A 6 -25.54 -7.74 -0.06
N SER A 7 -25.30 -8.14 -1.30
CA SER A 7 -24.00 -8.59 -1.78
C SER A 7 -23.01 -7.51 -1.40
N ARG A 8 -22.17 -7.78 -0.39
CA ARG A 8 -21.12 -6.83 0.01
C ARG A 8 -20.35 -6.47 -1.26
N PRO A 9 -20.20 -5.19 -1.60
CA PRO A 9 -19.46 -4.81 -2.79
C PRO A 9 -18.07 -5.41 -2.68
N SER A 10 -17.73 -6.32 -3.58
CA SER A 10 -16.37 -6.86 -3.70
C SER A 10 -15.47 -5.69 -4.08
N TYR A 11 -14.73 -5.16 -3.12
CA TYR A 11 -13.74 -4.13 -3.37
C TYR A 11 -12.44 -4.81 -3.81
N GLY A 12 -12.10 -4.67 -5.09
CA GLY A 12 -10.85 -5.20 -5.66
C GLY A 12 -11.03 -5.79 -7.06
N SER A 13 -9.98 -5.70 -7.87
CA SER A 13 -9.94 -6.39 -9.16
C SER A 13 -9.65 -7.87 -8.93
N GLY A 14 -10.52 -8.78 -9.38
CA GLY A 14 -10.23 -10.21 -9.44
C GLY A 14 -9.10 -10.57 -10.43
N ASN A 15 -8.67 -9.63 -11.27
CA ASN A 15 -7.58 -9.82 -12.21
C ASN A 15 -6.22 -9.46 -11.58
N PRO A 16 -5.26 -10.40 -11.50
CA PRO A 16 -3.94 -10.17 -10.91
C PRO A 16 -3.10 -9.13 -11.67
N LEU A 17 -3.37 -8.92 -12.96
CA LEU A 17 -2.65 -7.93 -13.77
C LEU A 17 -3.04 -6.50 -13.36
N THR A 18 -4.31 -6.25 -13.09
CA THR A 18 -4.77 -4.93 -12.63
C THR A 18 -4.14 -4.58 -11.28
N ILE A 19 -4.11 -5.53 -10.34
CA ILE A 19 -3.46 -5.41 -9.02
C ILE A 19 -1.99 -5.05 -9.14
N PHE A 20 -1.29 -5.76 -10.02
CA PHE A 20 0.11 -5.46 -10.30
C PHE A 20 0.29 -4.04 -10.85
N VAL A 21 -0.55 -3.61 -11.80
CA VAL A 21 -0.45 -2.29 -12.41
C VAL A 21 -0.81 -1.16 -11.43
N THR A 22 -1.85 -1.32 -10.62
CA THR A 22 -2.26 -0.32 -9.61
C THR A 22 -1.22 -0.18 -8.51
N SER A 23 -0.71 -1.29 -7.99
CA SER A 23 0.37 -1.29 -6.99
C SER A 23 1.68 -0.71 -7.56
N LEU A 24 2.03 -1.02 -8.81
CA LEU A 24 3.19 -0.47 -9.49
C LEU A 24 3.07 1.05 -9.70
N CYS A 25 1.93 1.53 -10.19
CA CYS A 25 1.68 2.96 -10.36
C CYS A 25 1.78 3.71 -9.03
N ALA A 26 1.18 3.17 -7.96
CA ALA A 26 1.27 3.76 -6.63
C ALA A 26 2.73 3.83 -6.15
N ALA A 27 3.52 2.76 -6.35
CA ALA A 27 4.92 2.73 -5.97
C ALA A 27 5.76 3.74 -6.76
N ILE A 28 5.57 3.86 -8.08
CA ILE A 28 6.29 4.82 -8.93
C ILE A 28 5.98 6.25 -8.51
N VAL A 29 4.70 6.59 -8.27
CA VAL A 29 4.31 7.96 -7.91
C VAL A 29 4.90 8.36 -6.56
N VAL A 30 4.79 7.47 -5.55
CA VAL A 30 5.27 7.76 -4.20
C VAL A 30 6.80 7.79 -4.14
N ALA A 31 7.47 6.74 -4.65
CA ALA A 31 8.92 6.66 -4.58
C ALA A 31 9.59 7.64 -5.56
N GLY A 32 9.09 7.74 -6.79
CA GLY A 32 9.62 8.65 -7.80
C GLY A 32 9.50 10.11 -7.40
N GLY A 33 8.34 10.52 -6.87
CA GLY A 33 8.15 11.88 -6.37
C GLY A 33 9.12 12.22 -5.23
N PHE A 34 9.26 11.32 -4.24
CA PHE A 34 10.19 11.49 -3.13
C PHE A 34 11.65 11.59 -3.61
N GLY A 35 12.09 10.65 -4.45
CA GLY A 35 13.46 10.57 -4.94
C GLY A 35 13.86 11.80 -5.75
N ILE A 36 13.01 12.24 -6.69
CA ILE A 36 13.29 13.41 -7.54
C ILE A 36 13.41 14.68 -6.70
N ILE A 37 12.51 14.87 -5.73
CA ILE A 37 12.51 16.07 -4.88
C ILE A 37 13.78 16.13 -4.05
N ILE A 38 14.14 15.03 -3.35
CA ILE A 38 15.34 15.01 -2.50
C ILE A 38 16.61 15.13 -3.32
N GLU A 39 16.70 14.46 -4.47
CA GLU A 39 17.87 14.56 -5.34
C GLU A 39 18.07 16.01 -5.84
N ALA A 40 16.99 16.70 -6.21
CA ALA A 40 17.05 18.11 -6.58
C ALA A 40 17.56 18.99 -5.43
N PHE A 41 17.14 18.71 -4.19
CA PHE A 41 17.67 19.40 -3.00
C PHE A 41 19.16 19.13 -2.77
N ILE A 42 19.62 17.90 -2.98
CA ILE A 42 21.03 17.54 -2.82
C ILE A 42 21.89 18.28 -3.83
N VAL A 43 21.48 18.29 -5.11
CA VAL A 43 22.22 18.98 -6.18
C VAL A 43 22.22 20.50 -5.94
N ALA A 44 21.06 21.08 -5.63
CA ALA A 44 20.96 22.53 -5.38
C ALA A 44 21.72 22.95 -4.11
N GLY A 45 21.65 22.15 -3.04
CA GLY A 45 22.41 22.40 -1.81
C GLY A 45 23.91 22.25 -2.04
N ALA A 46 24.33 21.30 -2.86
CA ALA A 46 25.73 21.13 -3.17
C ALA A 46 26.32 22.32 -3.93
N ASP A 47 25.56 22.87 -4.88
CA ASP A 47 25.94 24.08 -5.63
C ASP A 47 26.00 25.32 -4.70
N LEU A 48 25.02 25.46 -3.79
CA LEU A 48 24.94 26.62 -2.88
C LEU A 48 26.08 26.68 -1.85
N PHE A 49 26.55 25.53 -1.38
CA PHE A 49 27.55 25.43 -0.31
C PHE A 49 28.93 24.96 -0.81
N ASP A 50 29.12 24.88 -2.14
CA ASP A 50 30.35 24.38 -2.80
C ASP A 50 30.80 23.01 -2.24
N LEU A 51 29.83 22.09 -2.08
CA LEU A 51 30.14 20.75 -1.57
C LEU A 51 30.93 19.97 -2.62
N GLY A 52 32.01 19.34 -2.16
CA GLY A 52 32.82 18.47 -3.00
C GLY A 52 32.01 17.33 -3.63
N ARG A 53 32.37 16.97 -4.86
CA ARG A 53 31.71 15.93 -5.69
C ARG A 53 31.47 14.59 -4.98
N ILE A 54 32.31 14.23 -4.03
CA ILE A 54 32.17 12.99 -3.24
C ILE A 54 30.92 13.05 -2.35
N LEU A 55 30.62 14.20 -1.73
CA LEU A 55 29.45 14.35 -0.87
C LEU A 55 28.15 14.27 -1.69
N VAL A 56 28.13 14.88 -2.88
CA VAL A 56 27.01 14.75 -3.82
C VAL A 56 26.79 13.29 -4.18
N LEU A 57 27.85 12.59 -4.60
CA LEU A 57 27.77 11.18 -4.98
C LEU A 57 27.23 10.30 -3.85
N VAL A 58 27.73 10.49 -2.62
CA VAL A 58 27.29 9.73 -1.45
C VAL A 58 25.84 10.06 -1.10
N GLY A 59 25.47 11.34 -1.11
CA GLY A 59 24.09 11.78 -0.86
C GLY A 59 23.10 11.23 -1.87
N SER A 60 23.44 11.28 -3.16
CA SER A 60 22.64 10.71 -4.26
C SER A 60 22.53 9.18 -4.13
N ALA A 61 23.61 8.49 -3.78
CA ALA A 61 23.59 7.03 -3.59
C ALA A 61 22.66 6.60 -2.45
N ILE A 62 22.74 7.31 -1.31
CA ILE A 62 21.85 7.06 -0.15
C ILE A 62 20.40 7.36 -0.53
N THR A 63 20.15 8.47 -1.22
CA THR A 63 18.79 8.84 -1.68
C THR A 63 18.23 7.83 -2.66
N GLY A 64 19.05 7.33 -3.58
CA GLY A 64 18.69 6.24 -4.49
C GLY A 64 18.31 4.96 -3.75
N LEU A 65 19.08 4.57 -2.73
CA LEU A 65 18.77 3.40 -1.89
C LEU A 65 17.47 3.58 -1.10
N LEU A 66 17.25 4.75 -0.50
CA LEU A 66 16.01 5.07 0.22
C LEU A 66 14.80 5.07 -0.72
N THR A 67 14.97 5.61 -1.92
CA THR A 67 13.93 5.62 -2.96
C THR A 67 13.59 4.20 -3.41
N LEU A 68 14.60 3.36 -3.64
CA LEU A 68 14.41 1.96 -3.98
C LEU A 68 13.71 1.19 -2.85
N TRP A 69 14.12 1.43 -1.60
CA TRP A 69 13.47 0.85 -0.43
C TRP A 69 12.00 1.25 -0.33
N LEU A 70 11.68 2.55 -0.49
CA LEU A 70 10.31 3.05 -0.50
C LEU A 70 9.50 2.45 -1.63
N PHE A 71 10.09 2.30 -2.82
CA PHE A 71 9.45 1.65 -3.96
C PHE A 71 9.06 0.20 -3.63
N ILE A 72 10.01 -0.60 -3.12
CA ILE A 72 9.76 -2.00 -2.75
C ILE A 72 8.71 -2.08 -1.65
N TRP A 73 8.81 -1.23 -0.62
CA TRP A 73 7.88 -1.21 0.49
C TRP A 73 6.46 -0.87 0.07
N THR A 74 6.29 0.20 -0.72
CA THR A 74 4.98 0.63 -1.23
C THR A 74 4.37 -0.40 -2.17
N PHE A 75 5.17 -0.97 -3.06
CA PHE A 75 4.73 -2.05 -3.95
C PHE A 75 4.27 -3.28 -3.16
N ALA A 76 5.10 -3.77 -2.23
CA ALA A 76 4.79 -4.95 -1.41
C ALA A 76 3.55 -4.72 -0.53
N ARG A 77 3.41 -3.51 0.05
CA ARG A 77 2.24 -3.14 0.86
C ARG A 77 0.98 -3.09 0.03
N SER A 78 0.99 -2.41 -1.12
CA SER A 78 -0.16 -2.32 -2.02
C SER A 78 -0.58 -3.71 -2.53
N TYR A 79 0.40 -4.54 -2.91
CA TYR A 79 0.15 -5.93 -3.32
C TYR A 79 -0.46 -6.78 -2.19
N HIS A 80 0.05 -6.66 -0.96
CA HIS A 80 -0.50 -7.37 0.19
C HIS A 80 -1.95 -6.94 0.50
N VAL A 81 -2.25 -5.64 0.46
CA VAL A 81 -3.60 -5.10 0.67
C VAL A 81 -4.57 -5.60 -0.41
N GLU A 82 -4.18 -5.55 -1.67
CA GLU A 82 -5.05 -6.02 -2.77
C GLU A 82 -5.29 -7.53 -2.72
N ARG A 83 -4.29 -8.32 -2.28
CA ARG A 83 -4.48 -9.77 -2.07
C ARG A 83 -5.44 -10.07 -0.92
N ARG A 84 -5.43 -9.27 0.16
CA ARG A 84 -6.38 -9.36 1.28
C ARG A 84 -7.80 -9.00 0.83
N LEU A 85 -7.93 -7.92 0.06
CA LEU A 85 -9.18 -7.48 -0.56
C LEU A 85 -9.77 -8.56 -1.50
N GLN A 86 -8.93 -9.22 -2.31
CA GLN A 86 -9.37 -10.36 -3.14
C GLN A 86 -9.88 -11.55 -2.32
N ALA A 87 -9.33 -11.79 -1.13
CA ALA A 87 -9.79 -12.85 -0.24
C ALA A 87 -11.12 -12.51 0.47
N GLY A 88 -11.70 -11.32 0.23
CA GLY A 88 -12.91 -10.85 0.88
C GLY A 88 -12.72 -10.49 2.35
N LEU A 89 -11.46 -10.37 2.80
CA LEU A 89 -11.11 -9.94 4.14
C LEU A 89 -11.01 -8.41 4.15
N GLU A 90 -11.72 -7.75 5.06
CA GLU A 90 -11.54 -6.32 5.26
C GLU A 90 -10.10 -6.05 5.71
N VAL A 91 -9.51 -4.95 5.20
CA VAL A 91 -8.10 -4.59 5.44
C VAL A 91 -7.78 -4.46 6.94
N ASP A 92 -8.80 -4.25 7.77
CA ASP A 92 -8.75 -4.11 9.23
C ASP A 92 -9.49 -5.25 10.01
N GLU A 93 -9.85 -6.38 9.41
CA GLU A 93 -10.32 -7.55 10.20
C GLU A 93 -9.09 -8.37 10.66
N PRO A 94 -8.64 -8.25 11.93
CA PRO A 94 -7.63 -9.17 12.44
C PRO A 94 -8.26 -10.57 12.54
N GLU A 95 -7.54 -11.60 12.07
CA GLU A 95 -7.98 -13.01 12.16
C GLU A 95 -8.28 -13.48 13.60
N LEU A 96 -7.90 -12.68 14.60
CA LEU A 96 -8.14 -12.89 16.03
C LEU A 96 -9.17 -11.92 16.62
N SER A 97 -10.01 -11.27 15.79
CA SER A 97 -11.08 -10.42 16.30
C SER A 97 -12.16 -11.28 16.97
N ILE A 98 -12.28 -11.15 18.29
CA ILE A 98 -13.34 -11.79 19.08
C ILE A 98 -14.74 -11.41 18.54
N LEU A 99 -14.88 -10.24 17.91
CA LEU A 99 -16.12 -9.78 17.26
C LEU A 99 -16.56 -10.64 16.07
N ALA A 100 -15.64 -11.26 15.34
CA ALA A 100 -16.00 -12.20 14.28
C ALA A 100 -16.68 -13.46 14.84
N ASN A 101 -16.21 -13.94 16.00
CA ASN A 101 -16.78 -15.10 16.69
C ASN A 101 -18.15 -14.82 17.34
N PHE A 102 -18.45 -13.54 17.63
CA PHE A 102 -19.76 -13.12 18.13
C PHE A 102 -20.81 -12.91 17.03
N ARG A 103 -20.40 -12.82 15.75
CA ARG A 103 -21.33 -12.64 14.62
C ARG A 103 -22.16 -13.89 14.34
N ASP A 104 -21.65 -15.07 14.69
CA ASP A 104 -22.35 -16.35 14.55
C ASP A 104 -23.22 -16.72 15.77
N LEU A 105 -23.20 -15.91 16.84
CA LEU A 105 -24.00 -16.09 18.06
C LEU A 105 -25.32 -15.30 18.04
N GLY A 106 -25.78 -14.88 16.86
CA GLY A 106 -27.10 -14.28 16.69
C GLY A 106 -28.21 -15.19 17.24
N PRO A 107 -29.30 -14.63 17.80
CA PRO A 107 -30.33 -15.41 18.47
C PRO A 107 -30.92 -16.45 17.52
N ALA A 108 -30.96 -17.71 17.98
CA ALA A 108 -31.51 -18.82 17.22
C ALA A 108 -32.93 -18.50 16.71
N PRO A 109 -33.27 -18.85 15.47
CA PRO A 109 -34.61 -18.60 14.93
C PRO A 109 -35.63 -19.37 15.77
N SER A 110 -36.51 -18.64 16.47
CA SER A 110 -37.69 -19.22 17.08
C SER A 110 -38.58 -19.76 15.96
N LYS A 111 -38.67 -21.10 15.88
CA LYS A 111 -39.60 -21.79 14.99
C LYS A 111 -41.03 -21.33 15.28
N PRO A 112 -41.85 -21.01 14.26
CA PRO A 112 -43.29 -20.96 14.41
C PRO A 112 -43.86 -22.37 14.65
#